data_AF-A0A952TEP9-F1
#
_entry.id   AF-A0A952TEP9-F1
#
_cell.length_a   1.000
_cell.length_b   1.000
_cell.length_c   1.000
_cell.angle_alpha   90.00
_cell.angle_beta   90.00
_cell.angle_gamma   90.00
#
_symmetry.space_group_name_H-M   'P 1'
#
loop_
_entity.id
_entity.type
_entity.pdbx_description
1 polymer ?
#
loop_
_entity_poly.entity_id
_entity_poly.type
_entity_poly.pdbx_seq_one_letter_code
_entity_poly.pdbx_strand_id
1 'polypeptide(L)'
;MKLKKFKIYLRAIKAYCKAVNIKLIPVRGFEGCGEYDPNRRVIKYDNTLSNSDIISTLLHELGHYLDDLRNPNKYAGAHHYYGRTRLERNYVYLTVNQKQVLFSTETEAWDNAEAIAKQLKIPLGNWFKKDKISSLNTYRSIRVY
;
A
#
# COMPACT_ATOMS: atom_id res chain seq x y z
N MET A 1 14.78 -3.83 8.66
CA MET A 1 15.18 -3.72 10.10
C MET A 1 14.37 -4.70 10.95
N LYS A 2 14.92 -5.31 12.02
CA LYS A 2 14.15 -6.25 12.87
C LYS A 2 13.23 -5.49 13.84
N LEU A 3 11.93 -5.45 13.53
CA LEU A 3 10.92 -4.80 14.37
C LEU A 3 10.63 -5.63 15.62
N LYS A 4 10.99 -5.13 16.82
CA LYS A 4 10.94 -5.87 18.10
C LYS A 4 9.58 -6.51 18.42
N LYS A 5 8.47 -5.94 17.93
CA LYS A 5 7.09 -6.42 18.16
C LYS A 5 6.38 -6.91 16.89
N PHE A 6 7.14 -7.30 15.87
CA PHE A 6 6.61 -7.75 14.58
C PHE A 6 5.43 -8.74 14.69
N LYS A 7 5.60 -9.83 15.47
CA LYS A 7 4.55 -10.86 15.63
C LYS A 7 3.26 -10.30 16.23
N ILE A 8 3.36 -9.33 17.13
CA ILE A 8 2.21 -8.68 17.78
C ILE A 8 1.47 -7.82 16.75
N TYR A 9 2.21 -7.00 15.99
CA TYR A 9 1.61 -6.12 14.98
C TYR A 9 0.98 -6.91 13.84
N LEU A 10 1.66 -7.95 13.35
CA LEU A 10 1.11 -8.83 12.31
C LEU A 10 -0.16 -9.53 12.80
N ARG A 11 -0.23 -9.93 14.07
CA ARG A 11 -1.45 -10.52 14.66
C ARG A 11 -2.59 -9.51 14.71
N ALA A 12 -2.32 -8.26 15.12
CA ALA A 12 -3.32 -7.19 15.14
C ALA A 12 -3.87 -6.90 13.73
N ILE A 13 -2.98 -6.79 12.73
CA ILE A 13 -3.36 -6.61 11.32
C ILE A 13 -4.19 -7.80 10.82
N LYS A 14 -3.78 -9.05 11.10
CA LYS A 14 -4.55 -10.24 10.73
C LYS A 14 -5.94 -10.26 11.35
N ALA A 15 -6.05 -9.88 12.62
CA ALA A 15 -7.34 -9.78 13.30
C ALA A 15 -8.23 -8.71 12.67
N TYR A 16 -7.67 -7.54 12.34
CA TYR A 16 -8.37 -6.49 11.61
C TYR A 16 -8.86 -6.98 10.25
N CYS A 17 -7.98 -7.56 9.43
CA CYS A 17 -8.32 -8.10 8.11
C CYS A 17 -9.45 -9.14 8.19
N LYS A 18 -9.41 -10.03 9.19
CA LYS A 18 -10.49 -10.99 9.44
C LYS A 18 -11.81 -10.30 9.75
N ALA A 19 -11.81 -9.27 10.60
CA ALA A 19 -13.01 -8.52 10.95
C ALA A 19 -13.62 -7.79 9.75
N VAL A 20 -12.80 -7.34 8.81
CA VAL A 20 -13.24 -6.67 7.58
C VAL A 20 -13.33 -7.59 6.36
N ASN A 21 -13.29 -8.92 6.54
CA ASN A 21 -13.35 -9.91 5.46
C ASN A 21 -12.32 -9.64 4.33
N ILE A 22 -11.06 -9.42 4.70
CA ILE A 22 -9.91 -9.35 3.79
C ILE A 22 -8.99 -10.53 4.05
N LYS A 23 -8.59 -11.23 3.00
CA LYS A 23 -7.64 -12.35 3.07
C LYS A 23 -6.21 -11.87 2.83
N LEU A 24 -5.29 -12.19 3.75
CA LEU A 24 -3.86 -11.94 3.55
C LEU A 24 -3.19 -13.15 2.86
N ILE A 25 -2.46 -12.90 1.78
CA ILE A 25 -1.72 -13.93 1.04
C ILE A 25 -0.24 -13.55 0.98
N PRO A 26 0.64 -14.23 1.75
CA PRO A 26 2.07 -14.04 1.59
C PRO A 26 2.52 -14.64 0.25
N VAL A 27 3.28 -13.87 -0.53
CA VAL A 27 3.90 -14.29 -1.79
C VAL A 27 5.40 -14.17 -1.65
N ARG A 28 6.18 -15.06 -2.28
CA ARG A 28 7.64 -15.00 -2.26
C ARG A 28 8.13 -14.34 -3.55
N GLY A 29 8.92 -13.26 -3.43
CA GLY A 29 9.48 -12.58 -4.60
C GLY A 29 8.41 -11.91 -5.46
N PHE A 30 7.50 -11.19 -4.81
CA PHE A 30 6.46 -10.43 -5.50
C PHE A 30 7.16 -9.28 -6.25
N GLU A 31 6.77 -9.01 -7.50
CA GLU A 31 7.18 -7.75 -8.11
C GLU A 31 6.51 -6.62 -7.30
N GLY A 32 7.28 -5.77 -6.64
CA GLY A 32 6.78 -4.77 -5.68
C GLY A 32 6.69 -5.25 -4.23
N CYS A 33 6.12 -4.42 -3.33
CA CYS A 33 6.06 -4.74 -1.91
C CYS A 33 4.76 -5.47 -1.52
N GLY A 34 3.63 -5.04 -2.08
CA GLY A 34 2.30 -5.59 -1.85
C GLY A 34 1.28 -5.10 -2.87
N GLU A 35 0.08 -5.66 -2.79
CA GLU A 35 -1.05 -5.33 -3.66
C GLU A 35 -2.37 -5.67 -2.95
N TYR A 36 -3.25 -4.69 -2.82
CA TYR A 36 -4.66 -4.88 -2.51
C TYR A 36 -5.48 -5.13 -3.80
N ASP A 37 -6.22 -6.24 -3.83
CA ASP A 37 -7.19 -6.58 -4.87
C ASP A 37 -8.61 -6.38 -4.31
N PRO A 38 -9.32 -5.32 -4.71
CA PRO A 38 -10.64 -5.02 -4.17
C PRO A 38 -11.72 -6.02 -4.59
N ASN A 39 -11.62 -6.58 -5.79
CA ASN A 39 -12.59 -7.54 -6.31
C ASN A 39 -12.53 -8.86 -5.54
N ARG A 40 -11.32 -9.29 -5.19
CA ARG A 40 -11.09 -10.54 -4.43
C ARG A 40 -11.05 -10.32 -2.92
N ARG A 41 -11.03 -9.07 -2.47
CA ARG A 41 -10.80 -8.68 -1.06
C ARG A 41 -9.56 -9.35 -0.49
N VAL A 42 -8.46 -9.26 -1.24
CA VAL A 42 -7.19 -9.91 -0.91
C VAL A 42 -6.11 -8.84 -0.79
N ILE A 43 -5.22 -8.99 0.18
CA ILE A 43 -3.92 -8.30 0.18
C ILE A 43 -2.83 -9.34 -0.02
N LYS A 44 -2.08 -9.19 -1.11
CA LYS A 44 -0.83 -9.93 -1.35
C LYS A 44 0.33 -9.09 -0.83
N TYR A 45 1.35 -9.73 -0.25
CA TYR A 45 2.55 -9.04 0.19
C TYR A 45 3.78 -9.94 0.07
N ASP A 46 4.94 -9.35 -0.21
CA ASP A 46 6.19 -10.09 -0.27
C ASP A 46 6.66 -10.48 1.13
N ASN A 47 6.71 -11.79 1.40
CA ASN A 47 7.14 -12.33 2.70
C ASN A 47 8.66 -12.42 2.87
N THR A 48 9.43 -12.03 1.86
CA THR A 48 10.91 -11.93 1.91
C THR A 48 11.40 -10.57 2.38
N LEU A 49 10.50 -9.57 2.43
CA LEU A 49 10.80 -8.24 2.93
C LEU A 49 11.19 -8.24 4.41
N SER A 50 11.84 -7.16 4.84
CA SER A 50 12.17 -7.02 6.25
C SER A 50 10.90 -6.80 7.09
N ASN A 51 10.93 -7.20 8.37
CA ASN A 51 9.76 -7.14 9.25
C ASN A 51 9.10 -5.75 9.33
N SER A 52 9.88 -4.66 9.23
CA SER A 52 9.32 -3.31 9.17
C SER A 52 8.51 -3.09 7.90
N ASP A 53 9.07 -3.52 6.77
CA ASP A 53 8.55 -3.23 5.45
C ASP A 53 7.30 -4.07 5.19
N ILE A 54 7.23 -5.30 5.74
CA ILE A 54 5.99 -6.10 5.75
C ILE A 54 4.86 -5.36 6.48
N ILE A 55 5.12 -4.80 7.67
CA ILE A 55 4.08 -4.10 8.44
C ILE A 55 3.67 -2.80 7.73
N SER A 56 4.66 -2.07 7.20
CA SER A 56 4.46 -0.84 6.41
C SER A 56 3.57 -1.10 5.20
N THR A 57 3.93 -2.11 4.40
CA THR A 57 3.17 -2.57 3.23
C THR A 57 1.74 -2.93 3.62
N LEU A 58 1.56 -3.81 4.61
CA LEU A 58 0.21 -4.23 5.01
C LEU A 58 -0.66 -3.07 5.50
N LEU A 59 -0.09 -2.10 6.21
CA LEU A 59 -0.83 -0.90 6.63
C LEU A 59 -1.21 -0.03 5.43
N HIS A 60 -0.29 0.14 4.46
CA HIS A 60 -0.52 0.88 3.23
C HIS A 60 -1.62 0.24 2.36
N GLU A 61 -1.57 -1.07 2.14
CA GLU A 61 -2.62 -1.80 1.39
C GLU A 61 -3.99 -1.75 2.10
N LEU A 62 -4.02 -1.74 3.44
CA LEU A 62 -5.26 -1.48 4.19
C LEU A 62 -5.73 -0.03 4.05
N GLY A 63 -4.82 0.90 3.79
CA GLY A 63 -5.14 2.27 3.44
C GLY A 63 -5.93 2.37 2.14
N HIS A 64 -5.49 1.65 1.09
CA HIS A 64 -6.24 1.52 -0.17
C HIS A 64 -7.62 0.90 0.02
N TYR A 65 -7.74 -0.10 0.89
CA TYR A 65 -9.04 -0.65 1.27
C TYR A 65 -9.98 0.42 1.85
N LEU A 66 -9.50 1.28 2.76
CA LEU A 66 -10.32 2.35 3.32
C LEU A 66 -10.72 3.41 2.28
N ASP A 67 -9.85 3.70 1.31
CA ASP A 67 -10.19 4.60 0.21
C ASP A 67 -11.33 4.04 -0.65
N ASP A 68 -11.28 2.75 -0.99
CA ASP A 68 -12.33 2.10 -1.79
C ASP A 68 -13.67 2.01 -1.03
N LEU A 69 -13.65 1.89 0.30
CA LEU A 69 -14.90 1.98 1.09
C LEU A 69 -15.54 3.37 1.03
N ARG A 70 -14.73 4.43 1.03
CA ARG A 70 -15.22 5.82 1.02
C ARG A 70 -15.59 6.31 -0.36
N ASN A 71 -14.83 5.89 -1.36
CA ASN A 71 -15.02 6.26 -2.76
C ASN A 71 -14.89 5.00 -3.63
N PRO A 72 -15.99 4.25 -3.78
CA PRO A 72 -16.00 3.07 -4.64
C PRO A 72 -15.51 3.45 -6.04
N ASN A 73 -14.51 2.71 -6.54
CA ASN A 73 -13.82 2.90 -7.82
C ASN A 73 -12.65 3.89 -7.84
N LYS A 74 -12.27 4.53 -6.73
CA LYS A 74 -11.07 5.39 -6.72
C LYS A 74 -9.79 4.58 -6.93
N TYR A 75 -9.57 3.54 -6.12
CA TYR A 75 -8.40 2.70 -6.28
C TYR A 75 -8.51 1.82 -7.53
N ALA A 76 -9.69 1.26 -7.82
CA ALA A 76 -9.90 0.50 -9.07
C ALA A 76 -9.67 1.35 -10.34
N GLY A 77 -10.05 2.63 -10.32
CA GLY A 77 -9.78 3.60 -11.39
C GLY A 77 -8.31 3.98 -11.47
N ALA A 78 -7.62 4.07 -10.33
CA ALA A 78 -6.18 4.28 -10.27
C ALA A 78 -5.39 3.04 -10.74
N HIS A 79 -5.89 1.82 -10.45
CA HIS A 79 -5.30 0.52 -10.77
C HIS A 79 -4.96 0.37 -12.26
N HIS A 80 -5.80 0.95 -13.13
CA HIS A 80 -5.54 1.03 -14.58
C HIS A 80 -4.23 1.74 -14.94
N TYR A 81 -3.81 2.72 -14.13
CA TYR A 81 -2.56 3.47 -14.35
C TYR A 81 -1.34 2.77 -13.76
N TYR A 82 -1.49 1.93 -12.73
CA TYR A 82 -0.39 1.13 -12.17
C TYR A 82 0.06 0.00 -13.13
N GLY A 83 -0.86 -0.58 -13.90
CA GLY A 83 -0.51 -1.53 -14.96
C GLY A 83 0.41 -0.89 -16.02
N ARG A 84 0.20 0.39 -16.33
CA ARG A 84 1.04 1.15 -17.27
C ARG A 84 2.40 1.51 -16.68
N THR A 85 2.52 1.77 -15.37
CA THR A 85 3.81 2.07 -14.73
C THR A 85 4.74 0.85 -14.62
N ARG A 86 4.19 -0.36 -14.72
CA ARG A 86 4.89 -1.62 -14.42
C ARG A 86 5.22 -2.48 -15.64
N LEU A 87 4.46 -2.35 -16.74
CA LEU A 87 4.64 -3.15 -17.96
C LEU A 87 5.72 -2.62 -18.91
N GLU A 88 6.08 -1.34 -18.82
CA GLU A 88 7.06 -0.75 -19.73
C GLU A 88 8.27 -0.24 -18.94
N ARG A 89 9.38 -0.98 -19.04
CA ARG A 89 10.74 -0.47 -18.73
C ARG A 89 11.14 0.72 -19.63
N ASN A 90 10.21 1.24 -20.43
CA ASN A 90 10.31 2.38 -21.30
C ASN A 90 9.34 3.45 -20.77
N TYR A 91 9.89 4.55 -20.27
CA TYR A 91 9.25 5.83 -20.00
C TYR A 91 7.71 5.84 -19.98
N VAL A 92 7.13 5.54 -18.82
CA VAL A 92 5.68 5.63 -18.64
C VAL A 92 5.32 7.11 -18.52
N TYR A 93 4.88 7.69 -19.63
CA TYR A 93 4.35 9.05 -19.66
C TYR A 93 2.88 9.02 -19.26
N LEU A 94 2.55 9.60 -18.12
CA LEU A 94 1.17 9.84 -17.70
C LEU A 94 0.76 11.27 -18.11
N THR A 95 -0.53 11.53 -18.28
CA THR A 95 -0.99 12.94 -18.26
C THR A 95 -0.73 13.54 -16.89
N VAL A 96 -0.63 14.87 -16.82
CA VAL A 96 -0.59 15.61 -15.54
C VAL A 96 -1.73 15.19 -14.61
N ASN A 97 -2.96 15.05 -15.14
CA ASN A 97 -4.13 14.65 -14.37
C ASN A 97 -4.02 13.22 -13.83
N GLN A 98 -3.56 12.26 -14.64
CA GLN A 98 -3.37 10.87 -14.21
C GLN A 98 -2.31 10.75 -13.12
N LYS A 99 -1.19 11.47 -13.27
CA LYS A 99 -0.16 11.55 -12.22
C LYS A 99 -0.71 12.13 -10.93
N GLN A 100 -1.51 13.20 -11.01
CA GLN A 100 -2.10 13.83 -9.83
C GLN A 100 -3.07 12.88 -9.12
N VAL A 101 -3.88 12.13 -9.87
CA VAL A 101 -4.80 11.11 -9.34
C VAL A 101 -4.05 9.97 -8.65
N LEU A 102 -2.96 9.47 -9.24
CA LEU A 102 -2.11 8.46 -8.60
C LEU A 102 -1.49 8.99 -7.32
N PHE A 103 -0.87 10.17 -7.38
CA PHE A 103 -0.19 10.76 -6.23
C PHE A 103 -1.14 11.05 -5.06
N SER A 104 -2.36 11.54 -5.34
CA SER A 104 -3.36 11.77 -4.30
C SER A 104 -3.88 10.47 -3.71
N THR A 105 -4.14 9.45 -4.54
CA THR A 105 -4.56 8.11 -4.07
C THR A 105 -3.52 7.48 -3.17
N GLU A 106 -2.24 7.57 -3.51
CA GLU A 106 -1.13 7.07 -2.69
C GLU A 106 -0.99 7.83 -1.38
N THR A 107 -1.15 9.15 -1.42
CA THR A 107 -1.08 10.00 -0.23
C THR A 107 -2.20 9.66 0.75
N GLU A 108 -3.44 9.54 0.27
CA GLU A 108 -4.59 9.17 1.09
C GLU A 108 -4.46 7.75 1.66
N ALA A 109 -3.94 6.81 0.89
CA ALA A 109 -3.66 5.46 1.38
C ALA A 109 -2.65 5.47 2.53
N TRP A 110 -1.59 6.27 2.44
CA TRP A 110 -0.64 6.45 3.54
C TRP A 110 -1.25 7.14 4.77
N ASP A 111 -2.12 8.13 4.58
CA ASP A 111 -2.79 8.81 5.69
C ASP A 111 -3.79 7.88 6.40
N ASN A 112 -4.51 7.05 5.63
CA ASN A 112 -5.36 5.99 6.16
C ASN A 112 -4.54 4.92 6.88
N ALA A 113 -3.37 4.55 6.36
CA ALA A 113 -2.44 3.63 7.02
C ALA A 113 -2.02 4.14 8.41
N GLU A 114 -1.79 5.45 8.55
CA GLU A 114 -1.51 6.08 9.86
C GLU A 114 -2.70 5.98 10.81
N ALA A 115 -3.92 6.24 10.32
CA ALA A 115 -5.15 6.13 11.10
C ALA A 115 -5.40 4.68 11.58
N ILE A 116 -5.21 3.70 10.70
CA ILE A 116 -5.32 2.26 11.03
C ILE A 116 -4.26 1.88 12.06
N ALA A 117 -3.01 2.31 11.88
CA ALA A 117 -1.95 2.03 12.84
C ALA A 117 -2.28 2.57 14.24
N LYS A 118 -2.85 3.78 14.31
CA LYS A 118 -3.35 4.36 15.56
C LYS A 118 -4.47 3.52 16.18
N GLN A 119 -5.45 3.09 15.38
CA GLN A 119 -6.55 2.22 15.83
C GLN A 119 -6.02 0.88 16.38
N LEU A 120 -5.04 0.28 15.70
CA LEU A 120 -4.41 -0.98 16.09
C LEU A 120 -3.35 -0.83 17.18
N LYS A 121 -3.11 0.41 17.66
CA LYS A 121 -2.06 0.74 18.65
C LYS A 121 -0.66 0.28 18.21
N ILE A 122 -0.37 0.38 16.91
CA ILE A 122 0.94 0.08 16.32
C ILE A 122 1.73 1.40 16.29
N PRO A 123 2.80 1.55 17.08
CA PRO A 123 3.62 2.76 17.05
C PRO A 123 4.38 2.85 15.73
N LEU A 124 4.19 3.96 15.03
CA LEU A 124 4.88 4.29 13.80
C LEU A 124 6.25 4.90 14.11
N GLY A 125 7.30 4.31 13.54
CA GLY A 125 8.67 4.81 13.71
C GLY A 125 9.22 5.40 12.41
N ASN A 126 10.51 5.73 12.42
CA ASN A 126 11.22 6.24 11.23
C ASN A 126 11.17 5.28 10.05
N TRP A 127 11.04 3.97 10.30
CA TRP A 127 10.87 2.96 9.26
C TRP A 127 9.61 3.22 8.42
N PHE A 128 8.47 3.51 9.05
CA PHE A 128 7.22 3.80 8.36
C PHE A 128 7.29 5.12 7.58
N LYS A 129 7.84 6.17 8.22
CA LYS A 129 8.01 7.48 7.58
C LYS A 129 8.92 7.40 6.35
N LYS A 130 10.01 6.64 6.44
CA LYS A 130 10.94 6.41 5.33
C LYS A 130 10.23 5.74 4.16
N ASP A 131 9.45 4.69 4.42
CA ASP A 131 8.71 3.97 3.38
C ASP A 131 7.66 4.87 2.72
N LYS A 132 6.89 5.64 3.51
CA LYS A 132 5.93 6.65 3.01
C LYS A 132 6.62 7.64 2.07
N ILE A 133 7.72 8.25 2.49
CA ILE A 133 8.47 9.22 1.67
C ILE A 133 9.00 8.56 0.39
N SER A 134 9.55 7.35 0.49
CA SER A 134 10.09 6.61 -0.66
C SER A 134 9.00 6.27 -1.67
N SER A 135 7.84 5.79 -1.20
CA SER A 135 6.67 5.50 -2.04
C SER A 135 6.19 6.77 -2.74
N LEU A 136 5.90 7.85 -2.00
CA LEU A 136 5.41 9.10 -2.59
C LEU A 136 6.39 9.76 -3.58
N ASN A 137 7.70 9.68 -3.32
CA ASN A 137 8.71 10.17 -4.25
C ASN A 137 8.72 9.39 -5.56
N THR A 138 8.41 8.09 -5.53
CA THR A 138 8.30 7.27 -6.74
C THR A 138 7.23 7.86 -7.67
N TYR A 139 6.02 8.11 -7.15
CA TYR A 139 4.93 8.68 -7.94
C TYR A 139 5.17 10.14 -8.33
N ARG A 140 5.79 10.93 -7.45
CA ARG A 140 6.16 12.33 -7.76
C ARG A 140 7.19 12.41 -8.91
N SER A 141 8.06 11.40 -9.04
CA SER A 141 9.10 11.34 -10.07
C SER A 141 8.61 10.87 -11.45
N ILE A 142 7.38 10.35 -11.55
CA ILE A 142 6.80 9.91 -12.83
C ILE A 142 6.80 11.08 -13.83
N ARG A 143 7.32 10.83 -15.04
CA ARG A 143 7.34 11.80 -16.14
C ARG A 143 5.95 11.94 -16.75
N VAL A 144 5.65 13.14 -17.23
CA VAL A 144 4.37 13.45 -17.87
C VAL A 144 4.58 13.82 -19.33
N TYR A 145 3.57 13.56 -20.17
CA TYR A 145 3.50 14.07 -21.54
C TYR A 145 2.59 15.30 -21.63
#